data_AF-A0A397I975-F1
#
_entry.id   AF-A0A397I975-F1
#
_cell.length_a   1.000
_cell.length_b   1.000
_cell.length_c   1.000
_cell.angle_alpha   90.00
_cell.angle_beta   90.00
_cell.angle_gamma   90.00
#
_symmetry.space_group_name_H-M   'P 1'
#
loop_
_entity.id
_entity.type
_entity.pdbx_description
1 polymer ?
#
loop_
_entity_poly.entity_id
_entity_poly.type
_entity_poly.pdbx_seq_one_letter_code
_entity_poly.pdbx_strand_id
1 'polypeptide(L)'
;MKMWKRIILLFLLFQVVKSSSFSPPGSDCTFTLIKPLLSSTVTCSCACSSDTEWCALGFGIVMSNSNPMVAYKNNGVCLKRYETPAYDNTFQSSNQNGLTLTNSNTNGEFYAQWTCPASLFSLLSTSMTWATSKTPTVGDNLSPHDYSGTKTVIL
;
A
#
# COMPACT_ATOMS: atom_id res chain seq x y z
N MET A 1 -6.33 17.10 -42.50
CA MET A 1 -7.08 16.12 -41.67
C MET A 1 -6.28 14.91 -41.13
N LYS A 2 -5.03 14.63 -41.56
CA LYS A 2 -4.28 13.42 -41.13
C LYS A 2 -3.48 13.56 -39.81
N MET A 3 -3.11 14.77 -39.39
CA MET A 3 -2.28 14.96 -38.17
C MET A 3 -3.03 14.73 -36.87
N TRP A 4 -4.30 15.15 -36.76
CA TRP A 4 -5.02 15.10 -35.48
C TRP A 4 -5.35 13.66 -35.03
N LYS A 5 -5.60 12.75 -35.97
CA LYS A 5 -5.77 11.31 -35.69
C LYS A 5 -4.50 10.66 -35.12
N ARG A 6 -3.30 11.10 -35.54
CA ARG A 6 -2.02 10.58 -35.02
C ARG A 6 -1.75 11.08 -33.61
N ILE A 7 -2.12 12.32 -33.29
CA ILE A 7 -2.00 12.90 -31.94
C ILE A 7 -2.95 12.20 -30.96
N ILE A 8 -4.20 11.93 -31.36
CA ILE A 8 -5.16 11.17 -30.54
C ILE A 8 -4.68 9.73 -30.32
N LEU A 9 -4.10 9.09 -31.35
CA LEU A 9 -3.56 7.74 -31.22
C LEU A 9 -2.35 7.69 -30.27
N LEU A 10 -1.47 8.69 -30.29
CA LEU A 10 -0.37 8.82 -29.34
C LEU A 10 -0.88 9.03 -27.90
N PHE A 11 -1.91 9.87 -27.69
CA PHE A 11 -2.53 10.05 -26.37
C PHE A 11 -3.25 8.79 -25.86
N LEU A 12 -3.78 7.95 -26.76
CA LEU A 12 -4.35 6.64 -26.41
C LEU A 12 -3.26 5.59 -26.13
N LEU A 13 -2.07 5.73 -26.74
CA LEU A 13 -0.90 4.87 -26.50
C LEU A 13 -0.20 5.21 -25.18
N PHE A 14 -0.16 6.49 -24.79
CA PHE A 14 0.25 6.92 -23.46
C PHE A 14 -0.93 6.82 -22.50
N GLN A 15 -1.16 5.62 -21.95
CA GLN A 15 -2.13 5.49 -20.86
C GLN A 15 -1.76 6.48 -19.76
N VAL A 16 -2.68 7.39 -19.44
CA VAL A 16 -2.51 8.32 -18.32
C VAL A 16 -2.51 7.49 -17.05
N VAL A 17 -1.33 7.27 -16.48
CA VAL A 17 -1.18 6.61 -15.18
C VAL A 17 -1.24 7.70 -14.12
N LYS A 18 -2.22 7.61 -13.22
CA LYS A 18 -2.23 8.45 -12.03
C LYS A 18 -1.47 7.75 -10.93
N SER A 19 -0.63 8.50 -10.22
CA SER A 19 0.11 7.98 -9.09
C SER A 19 0.14 8.98 -7.94
N SER A 20 0.22 8.46 -6.73
CA SER A 20 0.36 9.23 -5.51
C SER A 20 1.41 8.54 -4.64
N SER A 21 2.45 9.29 -4.27
CA SER A 21 3.52 8.81 -3.40
C SER A 21 3.68 9.72 -2.20
N PHE A 22 3.96 9.16 -1.03
CA PHE A 22 4.24 9.94 0.17
C PHE A 22 5.15 9.18 1.13
N SER A 23 6.01 9.94 1.82
CA SER A 23 6.88 9.45 2.88
C SER A 23 6.42 10.11 4.18
N PRO A 24 5.77 9.37 5.10
CA PRO A 24 5.21 9.98 6.30
C PRO A 24 6.29 10.50 7.25
N PRO A 25 6.05 11.61 7.97
CA PRO A 25 6.98 12.10 8.98
C PRO A 25 7.29 11.05 10.04
N GLY A 26 8.58 10.88 10.37
CA GLY A 26 9.05 9.90 11.36
C GLY A 26 9.13 8.46 10.85
N SER A 27 8.56 8.17 9.68
CA SER A 27 8.66 6.86 9.04
C SER A 27 9.81 6.84 8.04
N ASP A 28 10.57 5.75 8.03
CA ASP A 28 11.61 5.49 7.02
C ASP A 28 11.03 4.72 5.81
N CYS A 29 9.71 4.84 5.59
CA CYS A 29 8.99 4.22 4.49
C CYS A 29 8.43 5.25 3.50
N THR A 30 8.39 4.84 2.24
CA THR A 30 7.64 5.52 1.18
C THR A 30 6.53 4.62 0.69
N PHE A 31 5.31 5.15 0.67
CA PHE A 31 4.13 4.48 0.16
C PHE A 31 3.78 5.03 -1.21
N THR A 32 3.50 4.14 -2.16
CA THR A 32 3.17 4.51 -3.55
C THR A 32 1.90 3.82 -3.99
N LEU A 33 1.02 4.56 -4.65
CA LEU A 33 -0.19 4.03 -5.27
C LEU A 33 -0.21 4.43 -6.74
N ILE A 34 -0.56 3.47 -7.59
CA ILE A 34 -0.57 3.62 -9.04
C ILE A 34 -1.89 3.06 -9.58
N LYS A 35 -2.68 3.93 -10.22
CA LYS A 35 -3.93 3.58 -10.89
C LYS A 35 -3.81 3.86 -12.39
N PRO A 36 -3.71 2.82 -13.23
CA PRO A 36 -3.90 2.98 -14.67
C PRO A 36 -5.35 3.40 -14.96
N LEU A 37 -5.56 4.33 -15.91
CA LEU A 37 -6.85 5.00 -16.17
C LEU A 37 -8.05 4.06 -16.33
N LEU A 38 -7.82 2.88 -16.91
CA LEU A 38 -8.86 1.89 -17.24
C LEU A 38 -8.73 0.60 -16.41
N SER A 39 -7.90 0.59 -15.37
CA SER A 39 -7.73 -0.59 -14.53
C SER A 39 -8.79 -0.68 -13.44
N SER A 40 -9.31 -1.89 -13.25
CA SER A 40 -10.11 -2.29 -12.10
C SER A 40 -9.28 -2.53 -10.84
N THR A 41 -7.96 -2.34 -10.93
CA THR A 41 -7.02 -2.48 -9.81
C THR A 41 -6.16 -1.23 -9.63
N VAL A 42 -5.68 -1.05 -8.40
CA VAL A 42 -4.65 -0.10 -8.00
C VAL A 42 -3.47 -0.90 -7.48
N THR A 43 -2.28 -0.58 -7.97
CA THR A 43 -1.04 -1.12 -7.41
C THR A 43 -0.67 -0.27 -6.22
N CYS A 44 -0.47 -0.89 -5.06
CA CYS A 44 0.00 -0.26 -3.85
C CYS A 44 1.37 -0.84 -3.52
N SER A 45 2.27 -0.03 -2.99
CA SER A 45 3.55 -0.52 -2.49
C SER A 45 4.06 0.26 -1.30
N CYS A 46 4.92 -0.38 -0.52
CA CYS A 46 5.77 0.27 0.47
C CYS A 46 7.24 -0.10 0.19
N ALA A 47 8.11 0.90 0.28
CA ALA A 47 9.56 0.74 0.27
C ALA A 47 10.07 1.30 1.60
N CYS A 48 10.75 0.49 2.38
CA CYS A 48 11.15 0.82 3.74
C CYS A 48 12.64 0.55 3.97
N SER A 49 13.26 1.38 4.80
CA SER A 49 14.66 1.23 5.19
C SER A 49 14.92 -0.06 5.96
N SER A 50 16.21 -0.36 6.17
CA SER A 50 16.69 -1.51 6.94
C SER A 50 16.20 -1.56 8.38
N ASP A 51 15.79 -0.44 8.96
CA ASP A 51 15.41 -0.36 10.37
C ASP A 51 13.91 -0.58 10.58
N THR A 52 13.11 -0.54 9.51
CA THR A 52 11.67 -0.81 9.61
C THR A 52 11.44 -2.30 9.52
N GLU A 53 10.69 -2.85 10.47
CA GLU A 53 10.38 -4.28 10.53
C GLU A 53 9.03 -4.61 9.90
N TRP A 54 8.08 -3.68 9.98
CA TRP A 54 6.82 -3.80 9.25
C TRP A 54 6.21 -2.45 8.85
N CYS A 55 5.48 -2.46 7.75
CA CYS A 55 4.70 -1.35 7.19
C CYS A 55 3.24 -1.82 7.01
N ALA A 56 2.27 -0.91 7.13
CA ALA A 56 0.88 -1.19 6.88
C ALA A 56 0.21 -0.05 6.10
N LEU A 57 -0.71 -0.43 5.21
CA LEU A 57 -1.63 0.48 4.54
C LEU A 57 -3.06 -0.01 4.73
N GLY A 58 -3.93 0.85 5.24
CA GLY A 58 -5.37 0.63 5.34
C GLY A 58 -6.14 1.66 4.51
N PHE A 59 -7.35 1.29 4.11
CA PHE A 59 -8.28 2.21 3.43
C PHE A 59 -9.27 2.78 4.45
N GLY A 60 -9.39 4.11 4.50
CA GLY A 60 -10.18 4.81 5.50
C GLY A 60 -9.36 5.80 6.32
N ILE A 61 -9.95 6.30 7.41
CA ILE A 61 -9.37 7.33 8.29
C ILE A 61 -9.01 6.81 9.69
N VAL A 62 -9.41 5.59 10.02
CA VAL A 62 -9.23 4.98 11.34
C VAL A 62 -8.66 3.57 11.21
N MET A 63 -7.92 3.15 12.23
CA MET A 63 -7.42 1.78 12.33
C MET A 63 -8.53 0.79 12.67
N SER A 64 -9.48 1.16 13.54
CA SER A 64 -10.60 0.29 13.90
C SER A 64 -11.58 0.11 12.75
N ASN A 65 -12.19 -1.07 12.69
CA ASN A 65 -13.03 -1.55 11.60
C ASN A 65 -12.34 -1.44 10.22
N SER A 66 -11.03 -1.69 10.15
CA SER A 66 -10.27 -1.66 8.90
C SER A 66 -9.62 -3.02 8.59
N ASN A 67 -9.25 -3.20 7.33
CA ASN A 67 -8.58 -4.41 6.84
C ASN A 67 -7.22 -4.05 6.21
N PRO A 68 -6.20 -3.70 7.00
CA PRO A 68 -4.95 -3.22 6.47
C PRO A 68 -4.17 -4.35 5.77
N MET A 69 -3.43 -3.98 4.73
CA MET A 69 -2.39 -4.80 4.14
C MET A 69 -1.09 -4.48 4.86
N VAL A 70 -0.43 -5.51 5.38
CA VAL A 70 0.78 -5.38 6.20
C VAL A 70 1.90 -6.15 5.52
N ALA A 71 3.01 -5.47 5.27
CA ALA A 71 4.25 -6.10 4.83
C ALA A 71 5.27 -6.06 5.96
N TYR A 72 5.97 -7.16 6.18
CA TYR A 72 6.89 -7.31 7.30
C TYR A 72 8.05 -8.25 6.96
N LYS A 73 9.15 -8.13 7.71
CA LYS A 73 10.29 -9.03 7.57
C LYS A 73 10.08 -10.30 8.39
N ASN A 74 10.19 -11.46 7.73
CA ASN A 74 10.24 -12.77 8.37
C ASN A 74 10.91 -13.77 7.43
N ASN A 75 12.23 -13.99 7.58
CA ASN A 75 13.05 -14.81 6.68
C ASN A 75 12.88 -14.47 5.18
N GLY A 76 12.68 -13.17 4.91
CA GLY A 76 12.22 -12.64 3.64
C GLY A 76 11.22 -11.50 3.88
N VAL A 77 10.58 -11.03 2.82
CA VAL A 77 9.46 -10.08 2.94
C VAL A 77 8.17 -10.88 2.86
N CYS A 78 7.32 -10.73 3.86
CA CYS A 78 5.97 -11.26 3.89
C CYS A 78 4.96 -10.14 3.64
N LEU A 79 3.80 -10.51 3.10
CA LEU A 79 2.67 -9.61 2.91
C LEU A 79 1.40 -10.36 3.29
N LYS A 80 0.62 -9.79 4.22
CA LYS A 80 -0.64 -10.36 4.69
C LYS A 80 -1.70 -9.30 4.89
N ARG A 81 -2.95 -9.70 4.76
CA ARG A 81 -4.11 -8.92 5.16
C ARG A 81 -4.43 -9.18 6.63
N TYR A 82 -4.75 -8.13 7.35
CA TYR A 82 -5.22 -8.19 8.73
C TYR A 82 -6.65 -7.65 8.81
N GLU A 83 -7.33 -7.97 9.91
CA GLU A 83 -8.62 -7.42 10.30
C GLU A 83 -8.43 -6.74 11.67
N THR A 84 -8.93 -5.52 11.79
CA THR A 84 -8.77 -4.71 13.00
C THR A 84 -10.13 -4.18 13.45
N PRO A 85 -11.01 -4.99 14.07
CA PRO A 85 -12.31 -4.52 14.56
C PRO A 85 -12.19 -3.43 15.64
N ALA A 86 -11.16 -3.48 16.48
CA ALA A 86 -10.87 -2.50 17.52
C ALA A 86 -9.37 -2.19 17.58
N TYR A 87 -8.99 -1.08 18.23
CA TYR A 87 -7.60 -0.62 18.24
C TYR A 87 -6.62 -1.62 18.89
N ASP A 88 -7.08 -2.33 19.91
CA ASP A 88 -6.36 -3.35 20.67
C ASP A 88 -6.58 -4.78 20.15
N ASN A 89 -7.39 -4.94 19.10
CA ASN A 89 -7.74 -6.23 18.54
C ASN A 89 -7.46 -6.25 17.05
N THR A 90 -6.27 -6.73 16.69
CA THR A 90 -5.84 -6.95 15.31
C THR A 90 -5.40 -8.40 15.13
N PHE A 91 -5.90 -9.06 14.11
CA PHE A 91 -5.56 -10.44 13.79
C PHE A 91 -5.43 -10.64 12.29
N GLN A 92 -4.71 -11.68 11.89
CA GLN A 92 -4.56 -12.01 10.48
C GLN A 92 -5.93 -12.38 9.88
N SER A 93 -6.26 -11.77 8.75
CA SER A 93 -7.47 -12.09 7.99
C SER A 93 -7.47 -13.56 7.58
N SER A 94 -8.63 -14.21 7.65
CA SER A 94 -8.81 -15.53 7.04
C SER A 94 -8.76 -15.48 5.51
N ASN A 95 -9.10 -14.32 4.92
CA ASN A 95 -9.06 -14.07 3.49
C ASN A 95 -7.77 -13.35 3.07
N GLN A 96 -6.87 -14.08 2.42
CA GLN A 96 -5.60 -13.59 1.86
C GLN A 96 -5.64 -13.44 0.33
N ASN A 97 -6.83 -13.55 -0.29
CA ASN A 97 -6.95 -13.51 -1.75
C ASN A 97 -6.60 -12.15 -2.33
N GLY A 98 -6.01 -12.16 -3.53
CA GLY A 98 -5.66 -10.96 -4.30
C GLY A 98 -4.35 -10.29 -3.86
N LEU A 99 -3.62 -10.87 -2.90
CA LEU A 99 -2.30 -10.40 -2.53
C LEU A 99 -1.27 -10.99 -3.51
N THR A 100 -0.67 -10.13 -4.32
CA THR A 100 0.48 -10.51 -5.15
C THR A 100 1.69 -9.79 -4.62
N LEU A 101 2.59 -10.50 -3.94
CA LEU A 101 3.82 -9.91 -3.46
C LEU A 101 4.87 -9.89 -4.56
N THR A 102 5.28 -8.70 -4.96
CA THR A 102 6.59 -8.51 -5.59
C THR A 102 7.49 -7.88 -4.55
N ASN A 103 8.56 -8.58 -4.16
CA ASN A 103 9.49 -8.10 -3.15
C ASN A 103 10.91 -8.02 -3.67
N SER A 104 11.69 -7.17 -3.01
CA SER A 104 13.13 -7.24 -3.00
C SER A 104 13.57 -6.95 -1.58
N ASN A 105 14.48 -7.77 -1.08
CA ASN A 105 15.24 -7.46 0.13
C ASN A 105 16.68 -7.23 -0.31
N THR A 106 17.20 -6.03 -0.07
CA THR A 106 18.58 -5.69 -0.39
C THR A 106 19.14 -4.91 0.77
N ASN A 107 20.22 -5.40 1.37
CA ASN A 107 20.87 -4.78 2.52
C ASN A 107 19.92 -4.49 3.71
N GLY A 108 18.89 -5.33 3.89
CA GLY A 108 17.91 -5.19 4.97
C GLY A 108 16.74 -4.26 4.65
N GLU A 109 16.84 -3.42 3.62
CA GLU A 109 15.70 -2.68 3.08
C GLU A 109 14.69 -3.65 2.48
N PHE A 110 13.40 -3.33 2.58
CA PHE A 110 12.37 -4.15 1.96
C PHE A 110 11.42 -3.35 1.10
N TYR A 111 11.09 -3.94 -0.05
CA TYR A 111 10.02 -3.50 -0.93
C TYR A 111 8.91 -4.54 -0.92
N ALA A 112 7.67 -4.08 -0.80
CA ALA A 112 6.49 -4.89 -1.00
C ALA A 112 5.52 -4.15 -1.91
N GLN A 113 5.08 -4.82 -2.97
CA GLN A 113 4.00 -4.36 -3.85
C GLN A 113 2.84 -5.33 -3.79
N TRP A 114 1.62 -4.83 -3.95
CA TRP A 114 0.39 -5.62 -4.06
C TRP A 114 -0.69 -4.88 -4.87
N THR A 115 -1.77 -5.60 -5.19
CA THR A 115 -2.90 -5.03 -5.93
C THR A 115 -4.14 -4.96 -5.05
N CYS A 116 -4.91 -3.90 -5.22
CA CYS A 116 -6.19 -3.67 -4.53
C CYS A 116 -7.28 -3.38 -5.57
N PRO A 117 -8.55 -3.75 -5.29
CA PRO A 117 -9.67 -3.34 -6.12
C PRO A 117 -9.75 -1.81 -6.22
N ALA A 118 -9.91 -1.29 -7.44
CA ALA A 118 -10.11 0.13 -7.68
C ALA A 118 -11.37 0.69 -7.02
N SER A 119 -12.36 -0.16 -6.71
CA SER A 119 -13.60 0.22 -6.02
C SER A 119 -13.37 0.71 -4.59
N LEU A 120 -12.19 0.45 -4.00
CA LEU A 120 -11.79 1.02 -2.70
C LEU A 120 -11.40 2.50 -2.80
N PHE A 121 -11.27 3.02 -4.03
CA PHE A 121 -10.86 4.38 -4.29
C PHE A 121 -12.00 5.19 -4.89
N SER A 122 -12.25 6.38 -4.33
CA SER A 122 -13.18 7.32 -4.96
C SER A 122 -12.50 7.98 -6.17
N LEU A 123 -13.30 8.48 -7.11
CA LEU A 123 -12.82 9.14 -8.32
C LEU A 123 -12.12 10.49 -8.05
N LEU A 124 -12.26 11.04 -6.84
CA LEU A 124 -11.75 12.38 -6.48
C LEU A 124 -10.62 12.28 -5.47
N SER A 125 -10.82 11.56 -4.37
CA SER A 125 -9.82 11.37 -3.33
C SER A 125 -10.18 10.23 -2.39
N THR A 126 -9.19 9.51 -1.88
CA THR A 126 -9.38 8.48 -0.86
C THR A 126 -8.48 8.76 0.32
N SER A 127 -9.06 8.74 1.53
CA SER A 127 -8.27 8.72 2.75
C SER A 127 -7.76 7.32 3.00
N MET A 128 -6.49 7.24 3.38
CA MET A 128 -5.83 6.01 3.77
C MET A 128 -5.19 6.19 5.12
N THR A 129 -5.09 5.10 5.86
CA THR A 129 -4.27 4.99 7.06
C THR A 129 -2.95 4.32 6.70
N TRP A 130 -1.90 4.71 7.41
CA TRP A 130 -0.60 4.06 7.32
C TRP A 130 -0.05 3.85 8.73
N ALA A 131 0.77 2.83 8.88
CA ALA A 131 1.50 2.57 10.12
C ALA A 131 2.84 1.89 9.84
N THR A 132 3.83 2.11 10.69
CA THR A 132 5.14 1.46 10.62
C THR A 132 5.69 1.16 12.00
N SER A 133 6.51 0.11 12.10
CA SER A 133 7.24 -0.22 13.32
C SER A 133 8.65 -0.70 13.01
N LYS A 134 9.58 -0.37 13.92
CA LYS A 134 10.94 -0.88 14.00
C LYS A 134 11.03 -2.10 14.92
N THR A 135 9.94 -2.47 15.57
CA THR A 135 9.89 -3.66 16.43
C THR A 135 9.52 -4.89 15.59
N PRO A 136 10.35 -5.95 15.56
CA PRO A 136 10.09 -7.17 14.80
C PRO A 136 8.74 -7.81 15.12
N THR A 137 8.17 -8.51 14.14
CA THR A 137 7.00 -9.36 14.38
C THR A 137 7.44 -10.66 15.06
N VAL A 138 6.58 -11.21 15.93
CA VAL A 138 6.80 -12.54 16.52
C VAL A 138 5.89 -13.52 15.81
N GLY A 139 6.43 -14.18 14.78
CA GLY A 139 5.61 -14.90 13.81
C GLY A 139 4.73 -13.93 13.03
N ASP A 140 3.41 -14.15 13.06
CA ASP A 140 2.42 -13.29 12.41
C ASP A 140 1.80 -12.24 13.36
N ASN A 141 2.25 -12.20 14.62
CA ASN A 141 1.79 -11.22 15.58
C ASN A 141 2.55 -9.91 15.41
N LEU A 142 1.80 -8.84 15.14
CA LEU A 142 2.34 -7.50 14.97
C LEU A 142 2.57 -6.86 16.34
N SER A 143 3.74 -6.25 16.51
CA SER A 143 3.96 -5.25 17.56
C SER A 143 3.08 -4.02 17.32
N PRO A 144 2.85 -3.17 18.34
CA PRO A 144 2.32 -1.83 18.11
C PRO A 144 3.19 -1.04 17.13
N HIS A 145 2.58 -0.07 16.45
CA HIS A 145 3.29 0.85 15.56
C HIS A 145 4.02 1.91 16.34
N ASP A 146 5.20 2.29 15.86
CA ASP A 146 5.93 3.46 16.37
C ASP A 146 5.35 4.75 15.78
N TYR A 147 4.91 4.69 14.52
CA TYR A 147 4.36 5.81 13.78
C TYR A 147 3.10 5.38 13.03
N SER A 148 2.09 6.23 13.04
CA SER A 148 0.90 6.08 12.20
C SER A 148 0.31 7.42 11.84
N GLY A 149 -0.59 7.39 10.87
CA GLY A 149 -1.36 8.56 10.50
C GLY A 149 -2.30 8.29 9.35
N THR A 150 -2.84 9.38 8.82
CA THR A 150 -3.72 9.36 7.66
C THR A 150 -3.15 10.20 6.53
N LYS A 151 -3.46 9.80 5.29
CA LYS A 151 -3.13 10.55 4.09
C LYS A 151 -4.29 10.49 3.11
N THR A 152 -4.75 11.65 2.67
CA THR A 152 -5.65 11.74 1.51
C THR A 152 -4.82 11.66 0.23
N VAL A 153 -5.15 10.72 -0.64
CA VAL A 153 -4.53 10.52 -1.95
C VAL A 153 -5.52 10.81 -3.07
N ILE A 154 -4.99 11.25 -4.21
CA ILE A 154 -5.75 11.54 -5.43
C ILE A 154 -5.22 10.60 -6.52
N LEU A 155 -6.10 9.77 -7.07
CA LEU A 155 -5.80 8.74 -8.07
C LEU A 155 -6.74 8.79 -9.27
#